data_AF-A0A3S0E926-F1
#
_entry.id   AF-A0A3S0E926-F1
#
_cell.length_a   1.000
_cell.length_b   1.000
_cell.length_c   1.000
_cell.angle_alpha   90.00
_cell.angle_beta   90.00
_cell.angle_gamma   90.00
#
_symmetry.space_group_name_H-M   'P 1'
#
loop_
_entity.id
_entity.type
_entity.pdbx_description
1 polymer ?
#
loop_
_entity_poly.entity_id
_entity_poly.type
_entity_poly.pdbx_seq_one_letter_code
_entity_poly.pdbx_strand_id
1 'polypeptide(L)'
;MITFSRRPAEDPAQEAARLLLRLGVFMLFVIALPAPILARQTVYILLPVGAALLLASAVLSNNGDSGGSLRALLRSPPVWAALLLGLWAGVSLIWTPFEGPAERFAKAAATMALVAAAAGLMPLRTKTSNLNLLPIGVGAAAVALVWVTLALAPKYTVEDILDVGPLGRAGLGLALLVWPGMGALAVRGHWFWAGALAVATVTACALAGAPNALPALMGGAFAFAAAFGRARSMSALLAVLMAGIVLLAPLAALAAHILWPDQAQGFFRHLAFWGHMIASDGWRTLLGHGFG
;
A
#
# COMPACT_ATOMS: atom_id res chain seq x y z
N MET A 1 57.72 -20.77 -8.21
CA MET A 1 56.52 -20.86 -7.35
C MET A 1 55.40 -20.09 -8.02
N ILE A 2 54.44 -20.78 -8.63
CA ILE A 2 53.27 -20.15 -9.25
C ILE A 2 52.28 -19.86 -8.13
N THR A 3 52.22 -18.61 -7.69
CA THR A 3 51.19 -18.15 -6.76
C THR A 3 49.88 -18.16 -7.52
N PHE A 4 49.05 -19.19 -7.29
CA PHE A 4 47.66 -19.13 -7.68
C PHE A 4 47.02 -17.96 -6.93
N SER A 5 46.84 -16.84 -7.63
CA SER A 5 45.81 -15.87 -7.28
C SER A 5 44.50 -16.65 -7.24
N ARG A 6 44.09 -17.10 -6.05
CA ARG A 6 42.69 -17.42 -5.82
C ARG A 6 41.96 -16.11 -6.09
N ARG A 7 41.31 -16.00 -7.26
CA ARG A 7 40.12 -15.14 -7.35
C ARG A 7 39.31 -15.46 -6.10
N PRO A 8 38.82 -14.46 -5.33
CA PRO A 8 37.94 -14.75 -4.23
C PRO A 8 36.86 -15.66 -4.80
N ALA A 9 36.81 -16.92 -4.35
CA ALA A 9 35.67 -17.76 -4.66
C ALA A 9 34.49 -17.01 -4.07
N GLU A 10 33.62 -16.49 -4.94
CA GLU A 10 32.39 -15.84 -4.52
C GLU A 10 31.69 -16.80 -3.57
N ASP A 11 31.48 -16.35 -2.34
CA ASP A 11 30.82 -17.12 -1.30
C ASP A 11 29.44 -17.56 -1.86
N PRO A 12 29.19 -18.88 -2.03
CA PRO A 12 27.97 -19.37 -2.68
C PRO A 12 26.72 -18.93 -1.91
N ALA A 13 26.82 -18.71 -0.59
CA ALA A 13 25.73 -18.16 0.20
C ALA A 13 25.38 -16.72 -0.19
N GLN A 14 26.39 -15.91 -0.54
CA GLN A 14 26.19 -14.53 -1.00
C GLN A 14 25.62 -14.46 -2.42
N GLU A 15 25.96 -15.40 -3.29
CA GLU A 15 25.32 -15.52 -4.60
C GLU A 15 23.85 -15.94 -4.48
N ALA A 16 23.57 -16.94 -3.66
CA ALA A 16 22.21 -17.38 -3.36
C ALA A 16 21.37 -16.23 -2.75
N ALA A 17 21.92 -15.49 -1.78
CA ALA A 17 21.28 -14.31 -1.21
C ALA A 17 20.95 -13.27 -2.30
N ARG A 18 21.91 -12.95 -3.19
CA ARG A 18 21.68 -12.00 -4.30
C ARG A 18 20.56 -12.46 -5.24
N LEU A 19 20.47 -13.76 -5.52
CA LEU A 19 19.41 -14.33 -6.36
C LEU A 19 18.05 -14.24 -5.65
N LEU A 20 17.97 -14.67 -4.39
CA LEU A 20 16.76 -14.61 -3.57
C LEU A 20 16.24 -13.17 -3.42
N LEU A 21 17.14 -12.20 -3.21
CA LEU A 21 16.80 -10.78 -3.15
C LEU A 21 16.13 -10.33 -4.46
N ARG A 22 16.78 -10.60 -5.61
CA ARG A 22 16.26 -10.19 -6.92
C ARG A 22 14.93 -10.85 -7.21
N LEU A 23 14.79 -12.13 -6.91
CA LEU A 23 13.55 -12.87 -7.11
C LEU A 23 12.43 -12.32 -6.21
N GLY A 24 12.69 -12.06 -4.93
CA GLY A 24 11.74 -11.48 -4.00
C GLY A 24 11.28 -10.08 -4.42
N VAL A 25 12.22 -9.19 -4.75
CA VAL A 25 11.91 -7.83 -5.24
C VAL A 25 11.13 -7.89 -6.56
N PHE A 26 11.54 -8.75 -7.51
CA PHE A 26 10.85 -8.92 -8.78
C PHE A 26 9.42 -9.45 -8.57
N MET A 27 9.24 -10.44 -7.71
CA MET A 27 7.94 -11.01 -7.40
C MET A 27 7.01 -9.98 -6.75
N LEU A 28 7.51 -9.16 -5.83
CA LEU A 28 6.71 -8.14 -5.15
C LEU A 28 6.42 -6.92 -6.03
N PHE A 29 7.41 -6.42 -6.78
CA PHE A 29 7.26 -5.17 -7.53
C PHE A 29 6.82 -5.35 -8.97
N VAL A 30 6.96 -6.54 -9.56
CA VAL A 30 6.55 -6.80 -10.95
C VAL A 30 5.38 -7.76 -11.02
N ILE A 31 5.43 -8.90 -10.32
CA ILE A 31 4.41 -9.96 -10.48
C ILE A 31 3.17 -9.69 -9.60
N ALA A 32 3.37 -9.24 -8.36
CA ALA A 32 2.26 -9.07 -7.41
C ALA A 32 1.29 -7.94 -7.79
N LEU A 33 1.73 -6.96 -8.59
CA LEU A 33 0.90 -5.84 -9.05
C LEU A 33 -0.19 -6.26 -10.07
N PRO A 34 0.14 -6.98 -11.17
CA PRO A 34 -0.86 -7.48 -12.12
C PRO A 34 -1.59 -8.75 -11.63
N ALA A 35 -1.00 -9.55 -10.73
CA ALA A 35 -1.58 -10.80 -10.24
C ALA A 35 -3.06 -10.74 -9.77
N PRO A 36 -3.51 -9.73 -8.98
CA PRO A 36 -4.90 -9.65 -8.53
C PRO A 36 -5.90 -9.41 -9.66
N ILE A 37 -5.46 -8.90 -10.81
CA ILE A 37 -6.29 -8.73 -12.01
C ILE A 37 -6.64 -10.09 -12.60
N LEU A 38 -5.68 -11.03 -12.59
CA LEU A 38 -5.83 -12.36 -13.14
C LEU A 38 -6.54 -13.32 -12.18
N ALA A 39 -6.19 -13.26 -10.90
CA ALA A 39 -6.81 -14.08 -9.87
C ALA A 39 -6.83 -13.36 -8.51
N ARG A 40 -8.03 -13.21 -7.94
CA ARG A 40 -8.32 -12.42 -6.73
C ARG A 40 -7.44 -12.80 -5.53
N GLN A 41 -7.10 -14.09 -5.40
CA GLN A 41 -6.40 -14.62 -4.22
C GLN A 41 -4.88 -14.59 -4.33
N THR A 42 -4.33 -14.36 -5.53
CA THR A 42 -2.90 -14.53 -5.82
C THR A 42 -2.03 -13.57 -5.02
N VAL A 43 -2.53 -12.36 -4.71
CA VAL A 43 -1.80 -11.40 -3.86
C VAL A 43 -1.53 -11.96 -2.47
N TYR A 44 -2.50 -12.67 -1.88
CA TYR A 44 -2.35 -13.24 -0.53
C TYR A 44 -1.31 -14.36 -0.48
N ILE A 45 -0.91 -14.91 -1.63
CA ILE A 45 0.13 -15.93 -1.75
C ILE A 45 1.46 -15.28 -2.13
N LEU A 46 1.47 -14.41 -3.14
CA LEU A 46 2.68 -13.78 -3.67
C LEU A 46 3.34 -12.84 -2.66
N LEU A 47 2.57 -12.09 -1.88
CA LEU A 47 3.11 -11.13 -0.92
C LEU A 47 3.92 -11.81 0.20
N PRO A 48 3.40 -12.82 0.92
CA PRO A 48 4.18 -13.52 1.93
C PRO A 48 5.32 -14.34 1.33
N VAL A 49 5.15 -14.95 0.15
CA VAL A 49 6.25 -15.66 -0.53
C VAL A 49 7.39 -14.71 -0.89
N GLY A 50 7.07 -13.56 -1.50
CA GLY A 50 8.06 -12.53 -1.81
C GLY A 50 8.78 -12.01 -0.57
N ALA A 51 8.04 -11.77 0.52
CA ALA A 51 8.62 -11.37 1.80
C ALA A 51 9.52 -12.45 2.41
N ALA A 52 9.11 -13.72 2.35
CA ALA A 52 9.91 -14.85 2.84
C ALA A 52 11.23 -15.00 2.06
N LEU A 53 11.20 -14.82 0.73
CA LEU A 53 12.42 -14.82 -0.10
C LEU A 53 13.38 -13.69 0.29
N LEU A 54 12.85 -12.50 0.59
CA LEU A 54 13.65 -11.37 1.06
C LEU A 54 14.24 -11.61 2.45
N LEU A 55 13.49 -12.21 3.37
CA LEU A 55 13.98 -12.60 4.69
C LEU A 55 15.07 -13.67 4.59
N ALA A 56 14.86 -14.70 3.76
CA ALA A 56 15.86 -15.72 3.50
C ALA A 56 17.14 -15.08 2.91
N SER A 57 17.00 -14.17 1.95
CA SER A 57 18.12 -13.39 1.44
C SER A 57 18.84 -12.59 2.53
N ALA A 58 18.10 -11.95 3.45
CA ALA A 58 18.70 -11.16 4.50
C ALA A 58 19.50 -12.02 5.47
N VAL A 59 18.97 -13.19 5.86
CA VAL A 59 19.63 -14.18 6.73
C VAL A 59 20.89 -14.76 6.09
N LEU A 60 20.87 -15.04 4.78
CA LEU A 60 22.05 -15.56 4.07
C LEU A 60 23.11 -14.48 3.79
N SER A 61 22.73 -13.20 3.80
CA SER A 61 23.66 -12.12 3.54
C SER A 61 24.48 -11.77 4.79
N ASN A 62 25.81 -11.77 4.68
CA ASN A 62 26.71 -11.39 5.79
C ASN A 62 26.84 -9.86 5.95
N ASN A 63 25.71 -9.14 5.90
CA ASN A 63 25.67 -7.68 6.02
C ASN A 63 25.42 -7.30 7.49
N GLY A 64 26.48 -6.92 8.21
CA GLY A 64 26.43 -6.56 9.64
C GLY A 64 25.49 -5.40 10.00
N ASP A 65 25.05 -4.61 9.02
CA ASP A 65 24.20 -3.43 9.22
C ASP A 65 22.69 -3.66 8.98
N SER A 66 22.27 -4.87 8.57
CA SER A 66 20.85 -5.15 8.24
C SER A 66 19.89 -4.88 9.41
N GLY A 67 20.35 -5.05 10.66
CA GLY A 67 19.54 -4.76 11.86
C GLY A 67 19.43 -3.27 12.22
N GLY A 68 20.34 -2.41 11.71
CA GLY A 68 20.36 -0.98 12.02
C GLY A 68 19.15 -0.25 11.42
N SER A 69 18.78 -0.63 10.19
CA SER A 69 17.61 -0.09 9.49
C SER A 69 16.30 -0.42 10.23
N LEU A 70 16.11 -1.67 10.65
CA LEU A 70 14.94 -2.10 11.41
C LEU A 70 14.81 -1.33 12.73
N ARG A 71 15.92 -1.13 13.46
CA ARG A 71 15.91 -0.35 14.72
C ARG A 71 15.55 1.11 14.47
N ALA A 72 16.04 1.72 13.39
CA ALA A 72 15.69 3.09 13.02
C ALA A 72 14.19 3.22 12.66
N LEU A 73 13.64 2.25 11.92
CA LEU A 73 12.22 2.15 11.62
C LEU A 73 11.36 2.05 12.88
N LEU A 74 11.70 1.15 13.80
CA LEU A 74 10.99 0.95 15.08
C LEU A 74 11.08 2.18 16.00
N ARG A 75 12.06 3.06 15.81
CA ARG A 75 12.16 4.33 16.55
C ARG A 75 11.41 5.48 15.88
N SER A 76 10.86 5.28 14.67
CA SER A 76 10.19 6.35 13.95
C SER A 76 8.77 6.60 14.52
N PRO A 77 8.37 7.86 14.78
CA PRO A 77 7.03 8.18 15.27
C PRO A 77 5.88 7.66 14.39
N PRO A 78 5.97 7.65 13.03
CA PRO A 78 4.92 7.11 12.18
C PRO A 78 4.65 5.62 12.41
N VAL A 79 5.68 4.83 12.71
CA VAL A 79 5.52 3.39 12.99
C VAL A 79 4.72 3.18 14.27
N TRP A 80 4.98 3.97 15.32
CA TRP A 80 4.20 3.92 16.55
C TRP A 80 2.75 4.35 16.35
N ALA A 81 2.50 5.39 15.55
CA ALA A 81 1.14 5.80 15.20
C ALA A 81 0.40 4.68 14.44
N ALA A 82 1.06 4.05 13.47
CA ALA A 82 0.49 2.94 12.71
C ALA A 82 0.22 1.70 13.60
N LEU A 83 1.15 1.37 14.51
CA LEU A 83 0.97 0.26 15.46
C LEU A 83 -0.17 0.55 16.44
N LEU A 84 -0.28 1.77 16.95
CA LEU A 84 -1.36 2.18 17.85
C LEU A 84 -2.72 2.06 17.15
N LEU A 85 -2.84 2.59 15.93
CA LEU A 85 -4.07 2.50 15.13
C LEU A 85 -4.40 1.05 14.76
N GLY A 86 -3.39 0.25 14.41
CA GLY A 86 -3.56 -1.17 14.12
C GLY A 86 -4.02 -1.96 15.34
N LEU A 87 -3.44 -1.71 16.51
CA LEU A 87 -3.86 -2.34 17.76
C LEU A 87 -5.27 -1.93 18.15
N TRP A 88 -5.60 -0.63 18.06
CA TRP A 88 -6.94 -0.13 18.32
C TRP A 88 -7.98 -0.74 17.37
N ALA A 89 -7.66 -0.85 16.08
CA ALA A 89 -8.53 -1.52 15.09
C ALA A 89 -8.70 -3.01 15.40
N GLY A 90 -7.62 -3.69 15.79
CA GLY A 90 -7.65 -5.11 16.17
C GLY A 90 -8.53 -5.36 17.38
N VAL A 91 -8.36 -4.55 18.44
CA VAL A 91 -9.23 -4.59 19.63
C VAL A 91 -10.69 -4.36 19.20
N SER A 92 -10.96 -3.32 18.41
CA SER A 92 -12.30 -3.02 17.91
C SER A 92 -12.98 -4.18 17.19
N LEU A 93 -12.23 -4.90 16.35
CA LEU A 93 -12.76 -6.04 15.61
C LEU A 93 -12.97 -7.29 16.47
N ILE A 94 -12.18 -7.48 17.53
CA ILE A 94 -12.37 -8.60 18.48
C ILE A 94 -13.68 -8.44 19.26
N TRP A 95 -14.06 -7.20 19.59
CA TRP A 95 -15.32 -6.89 20.28
C TRP A 95 -16.54 -6.88 19.35
N THR A 96 -16.34 -6.95 18.04
CA THR A 96 -17.43 -6.90 17.07
C THR A 96 -18.13 -8.27 17.02
N PRO A 97 -19.48 -8.34 17.12
CA PRO A 97 -20.21 -9.60 17.24
C PRO A 97 -20.28 -10.43 15.94
N PHE A 98 -19.67 -9.97 14.85
CA PHE A 98 -19.69 -10.64 13.55
C PHE A 98 -18.52 -11.61 13.40
N GLU A 99 -18.78 -12.81 12.89
CA GLU A 99 -17.75 -13.78 12.53
C GLU A 99 -17.02 -13.37 11.24
N GLY A 100 -15.68 -13.42 11.26
CA GLY A 100 -14.84 -13.23 10.06
C GLY A 100 -14.01 -11.93 9.96
N PRO A 101 -14.48 -10.74 10.37
CA PRO A 101 -13.70 -9.50 10.30
C PRO A 101 -12.38 -9.56 11.08
N ALA A 102 -12.41 -10.08 12.31
CA ALA A 102 -11.21 -10.21 13.14
C ALA A 102 -10.18 -11.16 12.52
N GLU A 103 -10.62 -12.28 11.95
CA GLU A 103 -9.72 -13.24 11.28
C GLU A 103 -9.09 -12.64 10.02
N ARG A 104 -9.88 -11.94 9.19
CA ARG A 104 -9.37 -11.24 8.00
C ARG A 104 -8.36 -10.16 8.37
N PHE A 105 -8.63 -9.41 9.44
CA PHE A 105 -7.70 -8.41 9.95
C PHE A 105 -6.40 -9.06 10.45
N ALA A 106 -6.49 -10.13 11.24
CA ALA A 106 -5.31 -10.84 11.74
C ALA A 106 -4.41 -11.34 10.59
N LYS A 107 -5.00 -11.91 9.53
CA LYS A 107 -4.26 -12.35 8.33
C LYS A 107 -3.60 -11.17 7.61
N ALA A 108 -4.31 -10.05 7.44
CA ALA A 108 -3.77 -8.86 6.80
C ALA A 108 -2.64 -8.22 7.64
N ALA A 109 -2.84 -8.11 8.95
CA ALA A 109 -1.87 -7.57 9.89
C ALA A 109 -0.59 -8.43 9.95
N ALA A 110 -0.73 -9.75 10.00
CA ALA A 110 0.41 -10.67 9.94
C ALA A 110 1.20 -10.54 8.64
N THR A 111 0.50 -10.41 7.50
CA THR A 111 1.14 -10.22 6.19
C THR A 111 1.87 -8.87 6.14
N MET A 112 1.25 -7.79 6.62
CA MET A 112 1.89 -6.48 6.70
C MET A 112 3.11 -6.49 7.62
N ALA A 113 3.03 -7.15 8.78
CA ALA A 113 4.15 -7.29 9.70
C ALA A 113 5.32 -8.06 9.05
N LEU A 114 5.02 -9.15 8.32
CA LEU A 114 6.01 -9.91 7.59
C LEU A 114 6.71 -9.07 6.50
N VAL A 115 5.93 -8.31 5.71
CA VAL A 115 6.47 -7.41 4.68
C VAL A 115 7.29 -6.28 5.31
N ALA A 116 6.85 -5.71 6.43
CA ALA A 116 7.58 -4.68 7.15
C ALA A 116 8.91 -5.20 7.72
N ALA A 117 8.92 -6.42 8.26
CA ALA A 117 10.15 -7.08 8.70
C ALA A 117 11.10 -7.35 7.54
N ALA A 118 10.58 -7.84 6.40
CA ALA A 118 11.36 -8.05 5.19
C ALA A 118 11.97 -6.74 4.66
N ALA A 119 11.19 -5.65 4.66
CA ALA A 119 11.66 -4.34 4.26
C ALA A 119 12.71 -3.76 5.23
N GLY A 120 12.52 -3.93 6.54
CA GLY A 120 13.43 -3.41 7.56
C GLY A 120 14.75 -4.17 7.64
N LEU A 121 14.77 -5.46 7.27
CA LEU A 121 15.97 -6.29 7.22
C LEU A 121 16.71 -6.24 5.88
N MET A 122 16.15 -5.57 4.87
CA MET A 122 16.83 -5.39 3.60
C MET A 122 18.05 -4.46 3.72
N PRO A 123 19.11 -4.70 2.94
CA PRO A 123 20.29 -3.85 2.95
C PRO A 123 19.96 -2.41 2.54
N LEU A 124 20.48 -1.43 3.26
CA LEU A 124 20.31 0.01 2.98
C LEU A 124 20.78 0.44 1.58
N ARG A 125 21.61 -0.38 0.92
CA ARG A 125 22.13 -0.15 -0.43
C ARG A 125 21.68 -1.26 -1.38
N THR A 126 20.49 -1.10 -1.96
CA THR A 126 20.07 -1.91 -3.10
C THR A 126 20.67 -1.33 -4.39
N LYS A 127 20.97 -2.20 -5.37
CA LYS A 127 21.45 -1.72 -6.68
C LYS A 127 20.42 -0.80 -7.31
N THR A 128 20.88 0.31 -7.89
CA THR A 128 20.04 1.29 -8.61
C THR A 128 19.19 0.64 -9.72
N SER A 129 19.60 -0.51 -10.26
CA SER A 129 18.82 -1.31 -11.20
C SER A 129 17.49 -1.79 -10.64
N ASN A 130 17.41 -2.08 -9.33
CA ASN A 130 16.18 -2.57 -8.69
C ASN A 130 15.11 -1.48 -8.60
N LEU A 131 15.52 -0.21 -8.68
CA LEU A 131 14.60 0.94 -8.65
C LEU A 131 13.69 0.98 -9.88
N ASN A 132 14.09 0.35 -11.01
CA ASN A 132 13.26 0.26 -12.21
C ASN A 132 12.18 -0.82 -12.13
N LEU A 133 12.31 -1.78 -11.22
CA LEU A 133 11.36 -2.89 -11.12
C LEU A 133 9.96 -2.40 -10.73
N LEU A 134 9.87 -1.42 -9.84
CA LEU A 134 8.59 -0.84 -9.43
C LEU A 134 7.88 -0.12 -10.60
N PRO A 135 8.50 0.84 -11.32
CA PRO A 135 7.90 1.43 -12.52
C PRO A 135 7.50 0.39 -13.58
N ILE A 136 8.32 -0.63 -13.80
CA ILE A 136 8.02 -1.71 -14.76
C ILE A 136 6.77 -2.47 -14.34
N GLY A 137 6.64 -2.84 -13.06
CA GLY A 137 5.46 -3.55 -12.57
C GLY A 137 4.20 -2.70 -12.58
N VAL A 138 4.30 -1.40 -12.26
CA VAL A 138 3.16 -0.47 -12.39
C VAL A 138 2.73 -0.38 -13.85
N GLY A 139 3.69 -0.25 -14.78
CA GLY A 139 3.40 -0.24 -16.22
C GLY A 139 2.75 -1.54 -16.69
N ALA A 140 3.30 -2.69 -16.26
CA ALA A 140 2.75 -4.01 -16.59
C ALA A 140 1.33 -4.20 -16.04
N ALA A 141 1.07 -3.75 -14.81
CA ALA A 141 -0.26 -3.81 -14.22
C ALA A 141 -1.25 -2.85 -14.89
N ALA A 142 -0.82 -1.66 -15.32
CA ALA A 142 -1.66 -0.75 -16.10
C ALA A 142 -2.03 -1.38 -17.46
N VAL A 143 -1.07 -1.97 -18.17
CA VAL A 143 -1.32 -2.68 -19.43
C VAL A 143 -2.24 -3.88 -19.22
N ALA A 144 -2.00 -4.69 -18.18
CA ALA A 144 -2.85 -5.84 -17.86
C ALA A 144 -4.29 -5.40 -17.54
N LEU A 145 -4.47 -4.30 -16.81
CA LEU A 145 -5.78 -3.74 -16.49
C LEU A 145 -6.50 -3.28 -17.76
N VAL A 146 -5.83 -2.53 -18.64
CA VAL A 146 -6.39 -2.11 -19.95
C VAL A 146 -6.74 -3.33 -20.80
N TRP A 147 -5.86 -4.33 -20.86
CA TRP A 147 -6.10 -5.53 -21.66
C TRP A 147 -7.33 -6.29 -21.18
N VAL A 148 -7.42 -6.57 -19.88
CA VAL A 148 -8.54 -7.34 -19.31
C VAL A 148 -9.85 -6.57 -19.43
N THR A 149 -9.83 -5.25 -19.23
CA THR A 149 -11.04 -4.42 -19.37
C THR A 149 -11.56 -4.41 -20.80
N LEU A 150 -10.69 -4.28 -21.79
CA LEU A 150 -11.07 -4.30 -23.21
C LEU A 150 -11.45 -5.71 -23.70
N ALA A 151 -10.77 -6.75 -23.24
CA ALA A 151 -10.99 -8.12 -23.72
C ALA A 151 -12.24 -8.78 -23.12
N LEU A 152 -12.55 -8.51 -21.84
CA LEU A 152 -13.67 -9.18 -21.15
C LEU A 152 -14.95 -8.34 -21.11
N ALA A 153 -14.89 -7.02 -21.36
CA ALA A 153 -16.03 -6.09 -21.27
C ALA A 153 -16.95 -6.38 -20.06
N PRO A 154 -16.41 -6.41 -18.82
CA PRO A 154 -17.14 -6.88 -17.65
C PRO A 154 -18.36 -5.99 -17.39
N LYS A 155 -19.54 -6.60 -17.42
CA LYS A 155 -20.79 -5.92 -17.03
C LYS A 155 -20.91 -5.97 -15.51
N TYR A 156 -20.73 -4.82 -14.87
CA TYR A 156 -20.84 -4.69 -13.43
C TYR A 156 -22.31 -4.81 -12.98
N THR A 157 -22.56 -5.66 -11.98
CA THR A 157 -23.83 -5.71 -11.24
C THR A 157 -23.78 -4.79 -10.01
N VAL A 158 -24.94 -4.46 -9.44
CA VAL A 158 -25.06 -3.54 -8.30
C VAL A 158 -24.38 -4.11 -7.03
N GLU A 159 -24.37 -5.43 -6.83
CA GLU A 159 -23.58 -6.08 -5.78
C GLU A 159 -22.05 -5.86 -5.91
N ASP A 160 -21.52 -5.77 -7.13
CA ASP A 160 -20.08 -5.57 -7.39
C ASP A 160 -19.61 -4.13 -7.06
N ILE A 161 -20.56 -3.19 -6.95
CA ILE A 161 -20.33 -1.80 -6.54
C ILE A 161 -20.12 -1.71 -5.02
N LEU A 162 -20.86 -2.51 -4.25
CA LEU A 162 -20.72 -2.61 -2.79
C LEU A 162 -19.44 -3.37 -2.41
N ASP A 163 -19.06 -4.37 -3.22
CA ASP A 163 -17.94 -5.27 -2.95
C ASP A 163 -16.68 -4.98 -3.79
N VAL A 164 -16.46 -3.70 -4.17
CA VAL A 164 -15.36 -3.20 -5.05
C VAL A 164 -14.81 -4.31 -5.96
N GLY A 165 -15.41 -4.45 -7.14
CA GLY A 165 -15.04 -5.46 -8.13
C GLY A 165 -13.52 -5.63 -8.33
N PRO A 166 -13.03 -6.82 -8.75
CA PRO A 166 -11.60 -7.12 -8.85
C PRO A 166 -10.76 -6.05 -9.56
N LEU A 167 -11.32 -5.47 -10.63
CA LEU A 167 -10.69 -4.42 -11.43
C LEU A 167 -10.63 -3.08 -10.70
N GLY A 168 -11.66 -2.74 -9.92
CA GLY A 168 -11.66 -1.56 -9.05
C GLY A 168 -10.58 -1.63 -7.97
N ARG A 169 -10.39 -2.81 -7.37
CA ARG A 169 -9.34 -3.05 -6.37
C ARG A 169 -7.94 -3.00 -7.00
N ALA A 170 -7.77 -3.54 -8.20
CA ALA A 170 -6.52 -3.43 -8.94
C ALA A 170 -6.20 -1.97 -9.33
N GLY A 171 -7.22 -1.21 -9.75
CA GLY A 171 -7.10 0.23 -10.02
C GLY A 171 -6.67 1.03 -8.78
N LEU A 172 -7.19 0.69 -7.59
CA LEU A 172 -6.74 1.28 -6.32
C LEU A 172 -5.27 0.94 -6.00
N GLY A 173 -4.87 -0.31 -6.20
CA GLY A 173 -3.47 -0.73 -6.03
C GLY A 173 -2.52 0.04 -6.96
N LEU A 174 -2.92 0.22 -8.23
CA LEU A 174 -2.21 1.04 -9.20
C LEU A 174 -2.14 2.52 -8.78
N ALA A 175 -3.26 3.09 -8.33
CA ALA A 175 -3.32 4.48 -7.88
C ALA A 175 -2.39 4.75 -6.69
N LEU A 176 -2.12 3.76 -5.84
CA LEU A 176 -1.18 3.88 -4.73
C LEU A 176 0.28 3.79 -5.20
N LEU A 177 0.59 2.84 -6.09
CA LEU A 177 1.97 2.50 -6.48
C LEU A 177 2.52 3.34 -7.62
N VAL A 178 1.68 4.04 -8.38
CA VAL A 178 2.13 4.93 -9.46
C VAL A 178 3.03 6.07 -8.94
N TRP A 179 2.72 6.65 -7.77
CA TRP A 179 3.50 7.76 -7.21
C TRP A 179 4.94 7.39 -6.85
N PRO A 180 5.21 6.32 -6.06
CA PRO A 180 6.57 5.88 -5.83
C PRO A 180 7.26 5.40 -7.11
N GLY A 181 6.52 4.81 -8.07
CA GLY A 181 7.05 4.46 -9.40
C GLY A 181 7.50 5.68 -10.22
N MET A 182 6.70 6.74 -10.23
CA MET A 182 7.06 8.02 -10.86
C MET A 182 8.26 8.66 -10.16
N GLY A 183 8.28 8.67 -8.82
CA GLY A 183 9.41 9.16 -8.03
C GLY A 183 10.71 8.43 -8.35
N ALA A 184 10.65 7.10 -8.49
CA ALA A 184 11.77 6.26 -8.91
C ALA A 184 12.32 6.65 -10.30
N LEU A 185 11.46 6.94 -11.28
CA LEU A 185 11.87 7.40 -12.61
C LEU A 185 12.39 8.84 -12.60
N ALA A 186 11.73 9.72 -11.85
CA ALA A 186 12.04 11.14 -11.73
C ALA A 186 13.44 11.37 -11.11
N VAL A 187 13.78 10.64 -10.04
CA VAL A 187 15.11 10.72 -9.40
C VAL A 187 16.23 10.29 -10.36
N ARG A 188 15.92 9.46 -11.36
CA ARG A 188 16.86 9.03 -12.39
C ARG A 188 16.88 9.95 -13.62
N GLY A 189 16.16 11.08 -13.60
CA GLY A 189 16.06 12.01 -14.73
C GLY A 189 15.15 11.55 -15.87
N HIS A 190 14.42 10.45 -15.71
CA HIS A 190 13.54 9.88 -16.75
C HIS A 190 12.12 10.47 -16.66
N TRP A 191 12.02 11.80 -16.66
CA TRP A 191 10.76 12.54 -16.47
C TRP A 191 9.69 12.22 -17.53
N PHE A 192 10.11 12.01 -18.78
CA PHE A 192 9.22 11.60 -19.85
C PHE A 192 8.51 10.27 -19.53
N TRP A 193 9.26 9.27 -19.07
CA TRP A 193 8.71 7.97 -18.68
C TRP A 193 7.84 8.05 -17.43
N ALA A 194 8.17 8.94 -16.49
CA ALA A 194 7.31 9.19 -15.32
C ALA A 194 5.95 9.76 -15.76
N GLY A 195 5.94 10.72 -16.69
CA GLY A 195 4.71 11.25 -17.28
C GLY A 195 3.92 10.19 -18.05
N ALA A 196 4.59 9.39 -18.87
CA ALA A 196 3.97 8.29 -19.61
C ALA A 196 3.32 7.25 -18.67
N LEU A 197 3.99 6.90 -17.56
CA LEU A 197 3.46 5.99 -16.53
C LEU A 197 2.20 6.55 -15.85
N ALA A 198 2.20 7.86 -15.55
CA ALA A 198 1.05 8.55 -14.98
C ALA A 198 -0.16 8.50 -15.92
N VAL A 199 0.04 8.87 -17.20
CA VAL A 199 -1.01 8.84 -18.22
C VAL A 199 -1.52 7.41 -18.39
N ALA A 200 -0.64 6.42 -18.54
CA ALA A 200 -1.05 5.03 -18.68
C ALA A 200 -1.92 4.54 -17.51
N THR A 201 -1.58 4.94 -16.28
CA THR A 201 -2.31 4.55 -15.07
C THR A 201 -3.68 5.24 -14.99
N VAL A 202 -3.74 6.55 -15.29
CA VAL A 202 -5.02 7.28 -15.35
C VAL A 202 -5.95 6.66 -16.39
N THR A 203 -5.44 6.39 -17.59
CA THR A 203 -6.21 5.76 -18.67
C THR A 203 -6.69 4.37 -18.28
N ALA A 204 -5.83 3.55 -17.65
CA ALA A 204 -6.20 2.23 -17.17
C ALA A 204 -7.32 2.27 -16.13
N CYS A 205 -7.21 3.17 -15.13
CA CYS A 205 -8.24 3.34 -14.10
C CYS A 205 -9.56 3.90 -14.65
N ALA A 206 -9.49 4.82 -15.61
CA ALA A 206 -10.66 5.39 -16.28
C ALA A 206 -11.40 4.32 -17.10
N LEU A 207 -10.68 3.52 -17.90
CA LEU A 207 -11.25 2.44 -18.69
C LEU A 207 -11.82 1.31 -17.81
N ALA A 208 -11.17 1.02 -16.69
CA ALA A 208 -11.68 0.03 -15.73
C ALA A 208 -12.97 0.47 -15.04
N GLY A 209 -13.37 1.74 -15.13
CA GLY A 209 -14.53 2.27 -14.43
C GLY A 209 -14.38 2.19 -12.91
N ALA A 210 -13.15 2.31 -12.39
CA ALA A 210 -12.86 2.17 -10.98
C ALA A 210 -13.25 3.45 -10.21
N PRO A 211 -14.40 3.48 -9.49
CA PRO A 211 -14.97 4.73 -8.96
C PRO A 211 -14.06 5.40 -7.92
N ASN A 212 -13.30 4.60 -7.17
CA ASN A 212 -12.44 5.08 -6.09
C ASN A 212 -11.00 5.36 -6.53
N ALA A 213 -10.59 4.89 -7.72
CA ALA A 213 -9.22 5.04 -8.18
C ALA A 213 -8.93 6.45 -8.70
N LEU A 214 -9.88 7.08 -9.42
CA LEU A 214 -9.70 8.42 -9.96
C LEU A 214 -9.56 9.51 -8.87
N PRO A 215 -10.41 9.56 -7.82
CA PRO A 215 -10.21 10.51 -6.73
C PRO A 215 -8.87 10.31 -6.01
N ALA A 216 -8.44 9.06 -5.81
CA ALA A 216 -7.15 8.75 -5.22
C ALA A 216 -5.98 9.24 -6.10
N LEU A 217 -6.10 9.06 -7.43
CA LEU A 217 -5.12 9.58 -8.38
C LEU A 217 -5.06 11.12 -8.38
N MET A 218 -6.21 11.79 -8.31
CA MET A 218 -6.25 13.24 -8.19
C MET A 218 -5.60 13.71 -6.89
N GLY A 219 -5.94 13.11 -5.76
CA GLY A 219 -5.33 13.43 -4.47
C GLY A 219 -3.82 13.24 -4.46
N GLY A 220 -3.34 12.14 -5.04
CA GLY A 220 -1.90 11.89 -5.22
C GLY A 220 -1.23 12.89 -6.17
N ALA A 221 -1.90 13.29 -7.26
CA ALA A 221 -1.39 14.31 -8.18
C ALA A 221 -1.24 15.67 -7.49
N PHE A 222 -2.24 16.07 -6.70
CA PHE A 222 -2.16 17.30 -5.90
C PHE A 222 -1.03 17.23 -4.88
N ALA A 223 -0.92 16.14 -4.14
CA ALA A 223 0.16 15.96 -3.17
C ALA A 223 1.54 16.00 -3.84
N PHE A 224 1.70 15.33 -4.98
CA PHE A 224 2.94 15.31 -5.75
C PHE A 224 3.31 16.69 -6.30
N ALA A 225 2.35 17.39 -6.92
CA ALA A 225 2.55 18.74 -7.44
C ALA A 225 2.86 19.74 -6.33
N ALA A 226 2.14 19.66 -5.21
CA ALA A 226 2.36 20.53 -4.05
C ALA A 226 3.74 20.28 -3.40
N ALA A 227 4.22 19.03 -3.40
CA ALA A 227 5.53 18.68 -2.87
C ALA A 227 6.69 19.06 -3.81
N PHE A 228 6.41 19.40 -5.07
CA PHE A 228 7.43 19.71 -6.07
C PHE A 228 8.25 20.94 -5.65
N GLY A 229 9.56 20.77 -5.48
CA GLY A 229 10.48 21.83 -5.03
C GLY A 229 10.37 22.22 -3.54
N ARG A 230 9.37 21.73 -2.80
CA ARG A 230 9.12 22.10 -1.39
C ARG A 230 8.76 20.91 -0.49
N ALA A 231 9.32 19.74 -0.77
CA ALA A 231 8.95 18.46 -0.14
C ALA A 231 8.89 18.51 1.41
N ARG A 232 9.86 19.14 2.09
CA ARG A 232 9.92 19.19 3.56
C ARG A 232 8.78 20.03 4.17
N SER A 233 8.48 21.17 3.56
CA SER A 233 7.40 22.05 4.02
C SER A 233 6.05 21.40 3.72
N MET A 234 5.90 20.80 2.54
CA MET A 234 4.67 20.15 2.14
C MET A 234 4.41 18.86 2.94
N SER A 235 5.44 18.09 3.30
CA SER A 235 5.28 16.93 4.17
C SER A 235 4.80 17.31 5.56
N ALA A 236 5.29 18.42 6.12
CA ALA A 236 4.82 18.92 7.41
C ALA A 236 3.37 19.39 7.33
N LEU A 237 3.00 20.12 6.27
CA LEU A 237 1.62 20.56 6.05
C LEU A 237 0.67 19.36 5.88
N LEU A 238 1.03 18.38 5.05
CA LEU A 238 0.24 17.17 4.85
C LEU A 238 0.12 16.35 6.14
N ALA A 239 1.18 16.26 6.95
CA ALA A 239 1.12 15.58 8.24
C ALA A 239 0.14 16.26 9.21
N VAL A 240 0.21 17.60 9.31
CA VAL A 240 -0.73 18.38 10.15
C VAL A 240 -2.16 18.25 9.63
N LEU A 241 -2.35 18.32 8.31
CA LEU A 241 -3.66 18.20 7.69
C LEU A 241 -4.26 16.80 7.92
N MET A 242 -3.47 15.74 7.74
CA MET A 242 -3.92 14.36 8.00
C MET A 242 -4.20 14.13 9.49
N ALA A 243 -3.34 14.62 10.39
CA ALA A 243 -3.59 14.56 11.83
C ALA A 243 -4.87 15.31 12.21
N GLY A 244 -5.08 16.49 11.63
CA GLY A 244 -6.30 17.27 11.79
C GLY A 244 -7.54 16.52 11.31
N ILE A 245 -7.49 15.90 10.12
CA ILE A 245 -8.58 15.06 9.61
C ILE A 245 -8.88 13.91 10.58
N VAL A 246 -7.87 13.18 11.05
CA VAL A 246 -8.07 12.04 11.95
C VAL A 246 -8.66 12.47 13.29
N LEU A 247 -8.18 13.57 13.87
CA LEU A 247 -8.65 14.07 15.17
C LEU A 247 -10.05 14.71 15.07
N LEU A 248 -10.35 15.39 13.96
CA LEU A 248 -11.63 16.05 13.74
C LEU A 248 -12.69 15.14 13.11
N ALA A 249 -12.31 13.97 12.60
CA ALA A 249 -13.23 13.00 12.00
C ALA A 249 -14.46 12.69 12.88
N PRO A 250 -14.33 12.30 14.17
CA PRO A 250 -15.50 11.98 14.99
C PRO A 250 -16.38 13.21 15.23
N LEU A 251 -15.79 14.40 15.35
CA LEU A 251 -16.55 15.65 15.49
C LEU A 251 -17.31 15.99 14.20
N ALA A 252 -16.69 15.79 13.04
CA ALA A 252 -17.33 15.98 11.75
C ALA A 252 -18.50 14.99 11.54
N ALA A 253 -18.36 13.76 12.02
CA ALA A 253 -19.43 12.76 12.02
C ALA A 253 -20.62 13.19 12.87
N LEU A 254 -20.34 13.62 14.10
CA LEU A 254 -21.36 14.09 15.03
C LEU A 254 -22.06 15.36 14.52
N ALA A 255 -21.30 16.30 13.96
CA ALA A 255 -21.85 17.49 13.32
C ALA A 255 -22.75 17.14 12.13
N ALA A 256 -22.33 16.19 11.28
CA ALA A 256 -23.15 15.73 10.16
C ALA A 256 -24.46 15.08 10.63
N HIS A 257 -24.43 14.30 11.71
CA HIS A 257 -25.63 13.69 12.30
C HIS A 257 -26.59 14.74 12.88
N ILE A 258 -26.08 15.76 13.57
CA ILE A 258 -26.91 16.82 14.18
C ILE A 258 -27.54 17.72 13.11
N LEU A 259 -26.77 18.08 12.07
CA LEU A 259 -27.22 19.00 11.03
C LEU A 259 -28.17 18.34 10.03
N TRP A 260 -28.00 17.03 9.76
CA TRP A 260 -28.78 16.29 8.76
C TRP A 260 -29.17 14.87 9.24
N PRO A 261 -30.01 14.73 10.28
CA PRO A 261 -30.36 13.43 10.85
C PRO A 261 -31.05 12.50 9.85
N ASP A 262 -31.96 13.02 8.99
CA ASP A 262 -32.79 12.20 8.09
C ASP A 262 -32.62 12.50 6.58
N GLN A 263 -31.82 13.51 6.21
CA GLN A 263 -31.71 14.01 4.83
C GLN A 263 -30.28 14.11 4.29
N ALA A 264 -29.30 13.48 4.95
CA ALA A 264 -27.93 13.51 4.45
C ALA A 264 -27.83 12.85 3.05
N GLN A 265 -27.60 13.66 2.01
CA GLN A 265 -27.47 13.19 0.62
C GLN A 265 -26.00 12.88 0.29
N GLY A 266 -25.78 11.83 -0.51
CA GLY A 266 -24.47 11.46 -1.04
C GLY A 266 -23.43 11.15 0.05
N PHE A 267 -22.27 11.81 -0.03
CA PHE A 267 -21.11 11.59 0.84
C PHE A 267 -21.44 11.74 2.34
N PHE A 268 -22.28 12.72 2.70
CA PHE A 268 -22.60 13.01 4.09
C PHE A 268 -23.46 11.93 4.74
N ARG A 269 -24.10 11.05 3.96
CA ARG A 269 -24.92 9.95 4.49
C ARG A 269 -24.08 8.99 5.33
N HIS A 270 -22.91 8.60 4.83
CA HIS A 270 -21.99 7.71 5.55
C HIS A 270 -21.44 8.38 6.82
N LEU A 271 -21.15 9.68 6.73
CA LEU A 271 -20.63 10.47 7.84
C LEU A 271 -21.69 10.67 8.94
N ALA A 272 -22.93 10.95 8.56
CA ALA A 272 -24.07 11.05 9.47
C ALA A 272 -24.42 9.70 10.13
N PHE A 273 -24.32 8.59 9.39
CA PHE A 273 -24.49 7.24 9.95
C PHE A 273 -23.42 6.93 11.00
N TRP A 274 -22.15 7.27 10.73
CA TRP A 274 -21.10 7.12 11.73
C TRP A 274 -21.32 8.02 12.95
N GLY A 275 -21.81 9.25 12.73
CA GLY A 275 -22.22 10.15 13.81
C GLY A 275 -23.36 9.60 14.67
N HIS A 276 -24.33 8.92 14.05
CA HIS A 276 -25.40 8.22 14.76
C HIS A 276 -24.86 7.10 15.65
N MET A 277 -23.94 6.26 15.14
CA MET A 277 -23.28 5.22 15.94
C MET A 277 -22.53 5.80 17.14
N ILE A 278 -21.81 6.92 16.96
CA ILE A 278 -21.12 7.60 18.06
C ILE A 278 -22.14 8.12 19.09
N ALA A 279 -23.27 8.65 18.64
CA ALA A 279 -24.32 9.16 19.52
C ALA A 279 -25.05 8.05 20.29
N SER A 280 -25.26 6.87 19.68
CA SER A 280 -25.94 5.74 20.32
C SER A 280 -25.06 4.98 21.31
N ASP A 281 -23.79 4.72 20.96
CA ASP A 281 -22.87 3.92 21.77
C ASP A 281 -21.98 4.74 22.71
N GLY A 282 -21.94 6.07 22.52
CA GLY A 282 -21.20 7.01 23.36
C GLY A 282 -19.70 6.70 23.42
N TRP A 283 -19.11 6.77 24.63
CA TRP A 283 -17.67 6.60 24.85
C TRP A 283 -17.13 5.21 24.46
N ARG A 284 -18.01 4.22 24.31
CA ARG A 284 -17.63 2.85 23.94
C ARG A 284 -17.02 2.81 22.53
N THR A 285 -17.51 3.62 21.60
CA THR A 285 -16.95 3.71 20.24
C THR A 285 -15.52 4.23 20.22
N LEU A 286 -15.17 5.18 21.09
CA LEU A 286 -13.80 5.72 21.18
C LEU A 286 -12.82 4.72 21.80
N LEU A 287 -13.30 3.89 22.71
CA LEU A 287 -12.51 2.84 23.37
C LEU A 287 -12.32 1.59 22.50
N GLY A 288 -12.92 1.54 21.30
CA GLY A 288 -12.84 0.38 20.42
C GLY A 288 -13.73 -0.78 20.88
N HIS A 289 -14.88 -0.50 21.47
CA HIS A 289 -15.87 -1.51 21.86
C HIS A 289 -16.80 -1.90 20.70
N GLY A 290 -16.20 -2.32 19.59
CA GLY A 290 -16.92 -2.82 18.40
C GLY A 290 -17.73 -1.74 17.65
N PHE A 291 -18.15 -2.10 16.45
CA PHE A 291 -19.21 -1.39 15.70
C PHE A 291 -20.45 -2.28 15.80
N GLY A 292 -21.39 -1.92 16.68
CA GLY A 292 -22.63 -2.65 16.95
C GLY A 292 -23.80 -2.18 16.11
#